data_AF-A0A965F822-F1
#
_entry.id   AF-A0A965F822-F1
#
_cell.length_a   1.000
_cell.length_b   1.000
_cell.length_c   1.000
_cell.angle_alpha   90.00
_cell.angle_beta   90.00
_cell.angle_gamma   90.00
#
_symmetry.space_group_name_H-M   'P 1'
#
loop_
_entity.id
_entity.type
_entity.pdbx_description
1 polymer ?
#
loop_
_entity_poly.entity_id
_entity_poly.type
_entity_poly.pdbx_seq_one_letter_code
_entity_poly.pdbx_strand_id
1 'polypeptide(L)'
;MQLTLIAGIFAIALYSTGFALQLSRLANGGTGGLVAVNRLPVFVAGGMAVLAHVASASGVIYTSTGYHFGIAEISTLIAASISLLVLTSSLRKPLDNLFLGLFPLAVVAIILSLTVSSDYPPTELSAGMASHVLISILAYSFITIAAVQAGFLAYQNYQLK
;
A
#
# COMPACT_ATOMS: atom_id res chain seq x y z
N MET A 1 -4.66 -2.75 20.44
CA MET A 1 -4.65 -1.27 20.38
C MET A 1 -3.25 -0.68 20.41
N GLN A 2 -2.40 -0.93 21.41
CA GLN A 2 -1.05 -0.34 21.45
C GLN A 2 -0.14 -0.82 20.30
N LEU A 3 -0.13 -2.12 19.99
CA LEU A 3 0.62 -2.66 18.85
C LEU A 3 0.14 -2.07 17.52
N THR A 4 -1.18 -1.97 17.34
CA THR A 4 -1.84 -1.37 16.17
C THR A 4 -1.29 0.03 15.87
N LEU A 5 -1.28 0.90 16.89
CA LEU A 5 -0.82 2.28 16.76
C LEU A 5 0.69 2.35 16.47
N ILE A 6 1.51 1.59 17.20
CA ILE A 6 2.97 1.58 17.02
C ILE A 6 3.33 1.09 15.61
N ALA A 7 2.71 -0.01 15.17
CA ALA A 7 2.92 -0.55 13.84
C ALA A 7 2.49 0.44 12.75
N GLY A 8 1.36 1.13 12.95
CA GLY A 8 0.88 2.16 12.03
C GLY A 8 1.80 3.37 11.92
N ILE A 9 2.29 3.91 13.05
CA ILE A 9 3.27 5.01 13.05
C ILE A 9 4.58 4.59 12.36
N PHE A 10 5.05 3.37 12.64
CA PHE A 10 6.25 2.83 12.00
C PHE A 10 6.06 2.67 10.49
N ALA A 11 4.90 2.17 10.06
CA ALA A 11 4.54 2.07 8.65
C ALA A 11 4.50 3.45 7.97
N ILE A 12 3.90 4.45 8.61
CA ILE A 12 3.86 5.84 8.10
C ILE A 12 5.27 6.38 7.90
N ALA A 13 6.14 6.24 8.90
CA ALA A 13 7.52 6.72 8.82
C ALA A 13 8.31 6.02 7.70
N LEU A 14 8.14 4.70 7.55
CA LEU A 14 8.82 3.92 6.53
C LEU A 14 8.30 4.19 5.11
N TYR A 15 6.99 4.32 4.91
CA TYR A 15 6.43 4.72 3.62
C TYR A 15 6.88 6.11 3.23
N SER A 16 6.89 7.06 4.17
CA SER A 16 7.37 8.43 3.93
C SER A 16 8.86 8.44 3.57
N THR A 17 9.67 7.63 4.26
CA THR A 17 11.10 7.44 3.94
C THR A 17 11.27 6.83 2.55
N GLY A 18 10.54 5.76 2.24
CA GLY A 18 10.54 5.13 0.92
C GLY A 18 10.14 6.09 -0.19
N PHE A 19 9.17 6.97 0.07
CA PHE A 19 8.70 7.99 -0.87
C PHE A 19 9.80 9.04 -1.11
N ALA A 20 10.40 9.58 -0.06
CA ALA A 20 11.49 10.54 -0.16
C ALA A 20 12.71 9.95 -0.91
N LEU A 21 13.05 8.69 -0.64
CA LEU A 21 14.10 7.96 -1.35
C LEU A 21 13.76 7.79 -2.83
N GLN A 22 12.52 7.38 -3.17
CA GLN A 22 12.08 7.23 -4.55
C GLN A 22 12.08 8.55 -5.31
N LEU A 23 11.63 9.63 -4.66
CA LEU A 23 11.63 10.98 -5.23
C LEU A 23 13.07 11.47 -5.49
N SER A 24 13.97 11.25 -4.53
CA SER A 24 15.39 11.59 -4.66
C SER A 24 16.06 10.80 -5.79
N ARG A 25 15.72 9.51 -5.96
CA ARG A 25 16.20 8.68 -7.08
C ARG A 25 15.78 9.25 -8.43
N LEU A 26 14.53 9.70 -8.55
CA LEU A 26 14.01 10.26 -9.80
C LEU A 26 14.62 11.63 -10.11
N ALA A 27 14.74 12.51 -9.09
CA ALA A 27 15.33 13.83 -9.24
C ALA A 27 16.82 13.77 -9.64
N ASN A 28 17.58 12.85 -9.03
CA ASN A 28 19.00 12.66 -9.32
C ASN A 28 19.27 11.79 -10.57
N GLY A 29 18.26 11.07 -11.07
CA GLY A 29 18.36 10.24 -12.27
C GLY A 29 18.26 11.02 -13.58
N GLY A 30 17.78 12.26 -13.56
CA GLY A 30 17.67 13.13 -14.74
C GLY A 30 18.97 13.85 -15.14
N THR A 31 19.98 13.86 -14.28
CA THR A 31 21.27 14.54 -14.50
C THR A 31 22.32 13.56 -15.04
N GLY A 32 22.15 13.15 -16.31
CA GLY A 32 23.22 12.80 -17.25
C GLY A 32 24.44 12.01 -16.75
N GLY A 33 24.28 10.89 -16.04
CA GLY A 33 25.41 10.05 -15.64
C GLY A 33 25.02 8.59 -15.42
N LEU A 34 25.82 7.67 -15.98
CA LEU A 34 25.68 6.21 -16.03
C LEU A 34 25.61 5.46 -14.68
N VAL A 35 25.23 6.13 -13.58
CA VAL A 35 25.12 5.50 -12.25
C VAL A 35 23.67 5.05 -12.05
N ALA A 36 23.43 3.75 -12.20
CA ALA A 36 22.17 3.13 -11.80
C ALA A 36 21.93 3.39 -10.30
N VAL A 37 21.08 4.36 -9.97
CA VAL A 37 20.81 4.72 -8.57
C VAL A 37 20.16 3.51 -7.88
N ASN A 38 20.85 2.98 -6.86
CA ASN A 38 20.48 1.75 -6.17
C ASN A 38 19.02 1.80 -5.69
N ARG A 39 18.20 0.85 -6.18
CA ARG A 39 16.79 0.73 -5.79
C ARG A 39 16.58 0.04 -4.44
N LEU A 40 17.58 -0.70 -3.96
CA LEU A 40 17.48 -1.52 -2.76
C LEU A 40 16.94 -0.75 -1.52
N PRO A 41 17.39 0.48 -1.22
CA PRO A 41 16.87 1.21 -0.05
C PRO A 41 15.36 1.44 -0.10
N VAL A 42 14.80 1.73 -1.29
CA VAL A 42 13.35 1.92 -1.47
C VAL A 42 12.60 0.61 -1.22
N PHE A 43 13.12 -0.50 -1.73
CA PHE A 43 12.52 -1.83 -1.53
C PHE A 43 12.60 -2.29 -0.09
N VAL A 44 13.71 -2.02 0.62
CA VAL A 44 13.87 -2.36 2.04
C VAL A 44 12.92 -1.53 2.89
N ALA A 45 12.87 -0.21 2.69
CA ALA A 45 11.93 0.67 3.38
C ALA A 45 10.48 0.27 3.12
N GLY A 46 10.11 0.07 1.84
CA GLY A 46 8.77 -0.36 1.43
C GLY A 46 8.38 -1.73 1.96
N GLY A 47 9.31 -2.70 1.99
CA GLY A 47 9.08 -4.03 2.54
C GLY A 47 8.79 -3.99 4.03
N MET A 48 9.62 -3.27 4.80
CA MET A 48 9.37 -3.07 6.23
C MET A 48 8.07 -2.28 6.46
N ALA A 49 7.76 -1.30 5.60
CA ALA A 49 6.53 -0.52 5.69
C ALA A 49 5.29 -1.40 5.52
N VAL A 50 5.27 -2.27 4.50
CA VAL A 50 4.16 -3.20 4.23
C VAL A 50 3.95 -4.16 5.40
N LEU A 51 5.03 -4.71 5.98
CA LEU A 51 4.91 -5.61 7.13
C LEU A 51 4.28 -4.90 8.33
N ALA A 52 4.73 -3.67 8.64
CA ALA A 52 4.16 -2.85 9.69
C ALA A 52 2.72 -2.42 9.40
N HIS A 53 2.41 -2.12 8.13
CA HIS A 53 1.06 -1.76 7.68
C HIS A 53 0.10 -2.93 7.84
N VAL A 54 0.47 -4.14 7.44
CA VAL A 54 -0.35 -5.34 7.64
C VAL A 54 -0.60 -5.62 9.12
N ALA A 55 0.42 -5.44 9.98
CA ALA A 55 0.26 -5.58 11.43
C ALA A 55 -0.66 -4.50 12.04
N SER A 56 -0.62 -3.27 11.52
CA SER A 56 -1.55 -2.21 11.91
C SER A 56 -2.97 -2.51 11.41
N ALA A 57 -3.12 -2.90 10.16
CA ALA A 57 -4.43 -3.18 9.55
C ALA A 57 -5.12 -4.34 10.26
N SER A 58 -4.41 -5.43 10.58
CA SER A 58 -4.99 -6.57 11.30
C SER A 58 -5.57 -6.17 12.66
N GLY A 59 -4.88 -5.29 13.40
CA GLY A 59 -5.35 -4.78 14.68
C GLY A 59 -6.45 -3.72 14.60
N VAL A 60 -6.67 -3.13 13.42
CA VAL A 60 -7.79 -2.22 13.13
C VAL A 60 -9.05 -3.03 12.78
N ILE A 61 -8.90 -4.08 11.99
CA ILE A 61 -10.02 -4.88 11.48
C ILE A 61 -10.50 -5.89 12.53
N TYR A 62 -9.58 -6.58 13.21
CA TYR A 62 -9.92 -7.64 14.15
C TYR A 62 -9.88 -7.12 15.58
N THR A 63 -11.05 -7.03 16.20
CA THR A 63 -11.23 -6.53 17.56
C THR A 63 -11.90 -7.59 18.44
N SER A 64 -12.03 -7.31 19.74
CA SER A 64 -12.72 -8.20 20.68
C SER A 64 -14.21 -8.37 20.39
N THR A 65 -14.82 -7.50 19.58
CA THR A 65 -16.26 -7.55 19.26
C THR A 65 -16.52 -8.14 17.87
N GLY A 66 -15.49 -8.62 17.17
CA GLY A 66 -15.59 -9.15 15.81
C GLY A 66 -14.77 -8.35 14.78
N TYR A 67 -15.07 -8.59 13.51
CA TYR A 67 -14.41 -7.93 12.38
C TYR A 67 -15.10 -6.61 12.03
N HIS A 68 -14.32 -5.54 11.87
CA HIS A 68 -14.77 -4.23 11.45
C HIS A 68 -14.38 -3.98 9.99
N PHE A 69 -15.37 -3.67 9.16
CA PHE A 69 -15.21 -3.40 7.74
C PHE A 69 -15.82 -2.05 7.37
N GLY A 70 -15.65 -1.06 8.24
CA GLY A 70 -15.95 0.32 7.90
C GLY A 70 -15.07 0.81 6.75
N ILE A 71 -15.36 2.03 6.29
CA ILE A 71 -14.69 2.61 5.13
C ILE A 71 -13.18 2.75 5.38
N ALA A 72 -12.78 3.17 6.59
CA ALA A 72 -11.38 3.38 6.91
C ALA A 72 -10.60 2.05 7.02
N GLU A 73 -11.22 1.03 7.63
CA GLU A 73 -10.72 -0.33 7.78
C GLU A 73 -10.50 -1.01 6.42
N ILE A 74 -11.51 -0.94 5.54
CA ILE A 74 -11.39 -1.48 4.18
C ILE A 74 -10.36 -0.70 3.37
N SER A 75 -10.33 0.64 3.48
CA SER A 75 -9.38 1.47 2.73
C SER A 75 -7.93 1.15 3.08
N THR A 76 -7.63 0.96 4.37
CA THR A 76 -6.28 0.58 4.81
C THR A 76 -5.89 -0.83 4.36
N LEU A 77 -6.84 -1.78 4.32
CA LEU A 77 -6.65 -3.12 3.74
C LEU A 77 -6.34 -3.08 2.25
N ILE A 78 -7.08 -2.29 1.49
CA ILE A 78 -6.85 -2.12 0.05
C ILE A 78 -5.47 -1.50 -0.17
N ALA A 79 -5.13 -0.45 0.56
CA ALA A 79 -3.82 0.20 0.45
C ALA A 79 -2.65 -0.75 0.81
N ALA A 80 -2.79 -1.55 1.86
CA ALA A 80 -1.81 -2.57 2.23
C ALA A 80 -1.68 -3.65 1.14
N SER A 81 -2.82 -4.10 0.59
CA SER A 81 -2.89 -5.11 -0.47
C SER A 81 -2.25 -4.64 -1.77
N ILE A 82 -2.57 -3.43 -2.23
CA ILE A 82 -1.94 -2.81 -3.41
C ILE A 82 -0.44 -2.63 -3.15
N SER A 83 -0.03 -2.15 -1.97
CA SER A 83 1.39 -1.99 -1.60
C SER A 83 2.16 -3.30 -1.67
N LEU A 84 1.60 -4.38 -1.11
CA LEU A 84 2.19 -5.71 -1.16
C LEU A 84 2.32 -6.22 -2.60
N LEU A 85 1.24 -6.13 -3.39
CA LEU A 85 1.21 -6.62 -4.77
C LEU A 85 2.16 -5.85 -5.68
N VAL A 86 2.20 -4.51 -5.58
CA VAL A 86 3.10 -3.68 -6.37
C VAL A 86 4.54 -3.92 -5.94
N LEU A 87 4.85 -3.98 -4.63
CA LEU A 87 6.21 -4.22 -4.15
C LEU A 87 6.75 -5.56 -4.64
N THR A 88 5.97 -6.64 -4.48
CA THR A 88 6.35 -7.98 -4.93
C THR A 88 6.47 -8.08 -6.46
N SER A 89 5.53 -7.48 -7.19
CA SER A 89 5.59 -7.42 -8.66
C SER A 89 6.79 -6.62 -9.16
N SER A 90 7.19 -5.57 -8.42
CA SER A 90 8.32 -4.70 -8.77
C SER A 90 9.69 -5.40 -8.67
N LEU A 91 9.76 -6.56 -8.03
CA LEU A 91 10.97 -7.39 -8.00
C LEU A 91 11.32 -7.92 -9.39
N ARG A 92 10.30 -8.20 -10.22
CA ARG A 92 10.46 -8.76 -11.57
C ARG A 92 10.12 -7.77 -12.69
N LYS A 93 9.21 -6.82 -12.43
CA LYS A 93 8.71 -5.84 -13.40
C LYS A 93 9.11 -4.42 -12.97
N PRO A 94 9.35 -3.47 -13.89
CA PRO A 94 9.70 -2.10 -13.54
C PRO A 94 8.47 -1.28 -13.13
N LEU A 95 7.86 -1.65 -12.00
CA LEU A 95 6.65 -1.03 -11.47
C LEU A 95 6.92 -0.03 -10.33
N ASP A 96 8.20 0.28 -10.04
CA ASP A 96 8.59 1.14 -8.93
C ASP A 96 8.17 2.61 -9.10
N ASN A 97 7.81 3.03 -10.32
CA ASN A 97 7.17 4.33 -10.56
C ASN A 97 5.83 4.47 -9.83
N LEU A 98 5.11 3.38 -9.60
CA LEU A 98 3.85 3.40 -8.85
C LEU A 98 4.07 3.78 -7.38
N PHE A 99 5.27 3.57 -6.81
CA PHE A 99 5.56 3.91 -5.41
C PHE A 99 5.39 5.39 -5.11
N LEU A 100 5.58 6.27 -6.10
CA LEU A 100 5.38 7.72 -5.93
C LEU A 100 3.93 8.09 -5.59
N GLY A 101 2.95 7.39 -6.16
CA GLY A 101 1.55 7.57 -5.79
C GLY A 101 1.14 6.69 -4.60
N LEU A 102 1.66 5.46 -4.57
CA LEU A 102 1.20 4.42 -3.66
C LEU A 102 1.64 4.64 -2.21
N PHE A 103 2.88 5.08 -1.97
CA PHE A 103 3.38 5.27 -0.61
C PHE A 103 2.66 6.41 0.12
N PRO A 104 2.45 7.61 -0.48
CA PRO A 104 1.61 8.64 0.13
C PRO A 104 0.16 8.18 0.36
N LEU A 105 -0.41 7.44 -0.60
CA LEU A 105 -1.75 6.88 -0.45
C LEU A 105 -1.84 5.93 0.75
N ALA A 106 -0.84 5.06 0.94
CA ALA A 106 -0.76 4.18 2.10
C ALA A 106 -0.65 4.96 3.41
N VAL A 107 0.16 6.02 3.47
CA VAL A 107 0.25 6.92 4.63
C VAL A 107 -1.11 7.51 4.97
N VAL A 108 -1.83 8.06 3.99
CA VAL A 108 -3.16 8.64 4.20
C VAL A 108 -4.15 7.57 4.68
N ALA A 109 -4.15 6.38 4.07
CA ALA A 109 -5.03 5.29 4.47
C ALA A 109 -4.78 4.82 5.90
N ILE A 110 -3.51 4.74 6.33
CA ILE A 110 -3.16 4.39 7.72
C ILE A 110 -3.65 5.48 8.67
N ILE A 111 -3.37 6.76 8.39
CA ILE A 111 -3.81 7.89 9.22
C ILE A 111 -5.33 7.86 9.39
N LEU A 112 -6.07 7.72 8.28
CA LEU A 112 -7.54 7.62 8.32
C LEU A 112 -7.98 6.44 9.20
N SER A 113 -7.39 5.25 9.02
CA SER A 113 -7.76 4.06 9.80
C SER A 113 -7.45 4.15 11.30
N LEU A 114 -6.53 5.02 11.71
CA LEU A 114 -6.15 5.19 13.12
C LEU A 114 -6.86 6.37 13.80
N THR A 115 -7.44 7.29 13.01
CA THR A 115 -8.03 8.55 13.52
C THR A 115 -9.52 8.65 13.30
N VAL A 116 -10.06 7.99 12.27
CA VAL A 116 -11.48 7.94 11.97
C VAL A 116 -12.09 6.74 12.68
N SER A 117 -13.04 7.01 13.57
CA SER A 117 -13.86 5.95 14.15
C SER A 117 -14.90 5.49 13.15
N SER A 118 -15.05 4.17 13.00
CA SER A 118 -16.13 3.58 12.22
C SER A 118 -17.35 3.32 13.11
N ASP A 119 -18.50 3.83 12.70
CA ASP A 119 -19.80 3.47 13.28
C ASP A 119 -20.39 2.19 12.66
N TYR A 120 -19.67 1.57 11.71
CA TYR A 120 -20.11 0.34 11.08
C TYR A 120 -20.07 -0.82 12.09
N PRO A 121 -21.17 -1.59 12.23
CA PRO A 121 -21.26 -2.60 13.27
C PRO A 121 -20.24 -3.74 13.03
N PRO A 122 -19.63 -4.27 14.10
CA PRO A 122 -18.78 -5.42 13.98
C PRO A 122 -19.56 -6.63 13.47
N THR A 123 -18.91 -7.43 12.63
CA THR A 123 -19.49 -8.64 12.05
C THR A 123 -18.70 -9.85 12.53
N GLU A 124 -19.41 -10.83 13.09
CA GLU A 124 -18.86 -12.15 13.39
C GLU A 124 -18.69 -12.93 12.09
N LEU A 125 -17.44 -13.16 11.71
CA LEU A 125 -17.12 -13.94 10.51
C LEU A 125 -16.39 -15.22 10.91
N SER A 126 -16.76 -16.32 10.25
CA SER A 126 -15.92 -17.52 10.27
C SER A 126 -14.57 -17.21 9.59
N ALA A 127 -13.53 -17.96 9.96
CA ALA A 127 -12.22 -17.81 9.34
C ALA A 127 -12.26 -17.99 7.81
N GLY A 128 -13.15 -18.86 7.30
CA GLY A 128 -13.35 -19.06 5.87
C GLY A 128 -13.93 -17.82 5.18
N MET A 129 -14.92 -17.18 5.79
CA MET A 129 -15.52 -15.94 5.26
C MET A 129 -14.52 -14.78 5.30
N ALA A 130 -13.80 -14.61 6.42
CA ALA A 130 -12.76 -13.58 6.52
C ALA A 130 -11.68 -13.77 5.43
N SER A 131 -11.26 -15.01 5.20
CA SER A 131 -10.31 -15.34 4.12
C SER A 131 -10.87 -15.03 2.73
N HIS A 132 -12.15 -15.33 2.48
CA HIS A 132 -12.81 -15.01 1.21
C HIS A 132 -12.84 -13.50 0.95
N VAL A 133 -13.10 -12.68 1.97
CA VAL A 133 -13.05 -11.21 1.88
C VAL A 133 -11.63 -10.74 1.54
N LEU A 134 -10.62 -11.25 2.25
CA LEU A 134 -9.21 -10.88 1.99
C LEU A 134 -8.77 -11.25 0.57
N ILE A 135 -9.13 -12.45 0.09
CA ILE A 135 -8.84 -12.88 -1.29
C ILE A 135 -9.55 -11.97 -2.30
N SER A 136 -10.80 -11.58 -2.04
CA SER A 136 -11.55 -10.65 -2.91
C SER A 136 -10.89 -9.27 -2.97
N ILE A 137 -10.40 -8.75 -1.84
CA ILE A 137 -9.66 -7.48 -1.78
C ILE A 137 -8.34 -7.58 -2.56
N LEU A 138 -7.60 -8.69 -2.44
CA LEU A 138 -6.39 -8.93 -3.21
C LEU A 138 -6.67 -8.98 -4.72
N ALA A 139 -7.73 -9.68 -5.13
CA ALA A 139 -8.13 -9.77 -6.52
C ALA A 139 -8.53 -8.40 -7.08
N TYR A 140 -9.35 -7.64 -6.35
CA TYR A 140 -9.74 -6.28 -6.75
C TYR A 140 -8.54 -5.33 -6.81
N SER A 141 -7.61 -5.44 -5.86
CA SER A 141 -6.36 -4.67 -5.86
C SER A 141 -5.50 -4.99 -7.08
N PHE A 142 -5.38 -6.27 -7.46
CA PHE A 142 -4.65 -6.69 -8.65
C PHE A 142 -5.28 -6.13 -9.93
N ILE A 143 -6.62 -6.22 -10.06
CA ILE A 143 -7.36 -5.64 -11.20
C ILE A 143 -7.19 -4.13 -11.24
N THR A 144 -7.23 -3.44 -10.09
CA THR A 144 -7.03 -1.98 -9.97
C THR A 144 -5.65 -1.58 -10.47
N ILE A 145 -4.59 -2.30 -10.06
CA ILE A 145 -3.23 -2.06 -10.55
C ILE A 145 -3.17 -2.26 -12.07
N ALA A 146 -3.76 -3.34 -12.59
CA ALA A 146 -3.79 -3.62 -14.02
C ALA A 146 -4.54 -2.54 -14.81
N ALA A 147 -5.68 -2.05 -14.29
CA ALA A 147 -6.46 -0.99 -14.90
C ALA A 147 -5.69 0.34 -14.93
N VAL A 148 -5.03 0.72 -13.83
CA VAL A 148 -4.17 1.92 -13.79
C VAL A 148 -3.03 1.81 -14.79
N GLN A 149 -2.38 0.65 -14.88
CA GLN A 149 -1.30 0.40 -15.84
C GLN A 149 -1.79 0.43 -17.30
N ALA A 150 -2.94 -0.18 -17.59
CA ALA A 150 -3.55 -0.14 -18.92
C ALA A 150 -3.94 1.29 -19.33
N GLY A 151 -4.51 2.06 -18.40
CA GLY A 151 -4.84 3.47 -18.62
C GLY A 151 -3.59 4.32 -18.86
N PHE A 152 -2.53 4.12 -18.07
CA PHE A 152 -1.25 4.80 -18.27
C PHE A 152 -0.62 4.47 -19.64
N LEU A 153 -0.64 3.19 -20.03
CA LEU A 153 -0.17 2.75 -21.34
C LEU A 153 -1.00 3.36 -22.48
N ALA A 154 -2.32 3.40 -22.34
CA ALA A 154 -3.20 4.02 -23.32
C ALA A 154 -2.89 5.52 -23.49
N TYR A 155 -2.66 6.23 -22.39
CA TYR A 155 -2.25 7.63 -22.39
C TYR A 155 -0.90 7.83 -23.09
N GLN A 156 0.11 6.99 -22.78
CA GLN A 156 1.41 7.05 -23.46
C GLN A 156 1.28 6.82 -24.96
N ASN A 157 0.48 5.83 -25.38
CA ASN A 157 0.25 5.54 -26.80
C ASN A 157 -0.48 6.69 -27.53
N TYR A 158 -1.38 7.39 -26.85
CA TYR A 158 -2.04 8.57 -27.41
C TYR A 158 -1.05 9.72 -27.65
N GLN A 159 -0.13 9.97 -26.71
CA GLN A 159 0.88 11.03 -26.82
C GLN A 159 1.99 10.75 -27.85
N LEU A 160 2.09 9.52 -28.36
CA LEU A 160 3.03 9.13 -29.42
C LEU A 160 2.45 9.28 -30.83
N LYS A 161 1.16 9.63 -30.96
CA LYS A 161 0.49 9.94 -32.22
C LYS A 161 0.41 11.45 -32.41
#